data_AF-A0A2V9UES8-F1
#
_entry.id   AF-A0A2V9UES8-F1
#
_cell.length_a   1.000
_cell.length_b   1.000
_cell.length_c   1.000
_cell.angle_alpha   90.00
_cell.angle_beta   90.00
_cell.angle_gamma   90.00
#
_symmetry.space_group_name_H-M   'P 1'
#
loop_
_entity.id
_entity.type
_entity.pdbx_description
1 polymer ?
#
loop_
_entity_poly.entity_id
_entity_poly.type
_entity_poly.pdbx_seq_one_letter_code
_entity_poly.pdbx_strand_id
1 'polypeptide(L)'
;MFRWAIVVLLISVAVPSLAEEASKRVYSESFKKGATRVTEQTINVTLTPEHSKQDFKVLDSLGNGRYILRFLPDIPAGDTKILGWFVRLADLHHKIYESVLPTSPDLARDSQQFWWLDARQYSKTPLVTERVFKVEQFYCVLEVKDAKRLSPGQPYVNQIDVTVKFTNIKP
;
A
#
# COMPACT_ATOMS: atom_id res chain seq x y z
N MET A 1 15.22 -60.50 -42.37
CA MET A 1 16.14 -59.55 -41.72
C MET A 1 15.89 -58.16 -42.28
N PHE A 2 15.12 -57.31 -41.61
CA PHE A 2 15.13 -55.85 -41.84
C PHE A 2 14.76 -55.17 -40.52
N ARG A 3 15.74 -54.49 -39.93
CA ARG A 3 15.63 -53.73 -38.68
C ARG A 3 14.96 -52.39 -38.97
N TRP A 4 13.88 -52.08 -38.27
CA TRP A 4 13.29 -50.73 -38.23
C TRP A 4 13.72 -50.06 -36.92
N ALA A 5 14.53 -49.02 -37.04
CA ALA A 5 14.81 -48.08 -35.96
C ALA A 5 13.94 -46.83 -36.21
N ILE A 6 12.95 -46.59 -35.35
CA ILE A 6 12.23 -45.32 -35.34
C ILE A 6 12.77 -44.49 -34.18
N VAL A 7 13.32 -43.34 -34.56
CA VAL A 7 13.87 -42.28 -33.72
C VAL A 7 12.74 -41.61 -32.96
N VAL A 8 12.80 -41.61 -31.63
CA VAL A 8 11.90 -40.83 -30.78
C VAL A 8 12.43 -39.40 -30.69
N LEU A 9 11.74 -38.47 -31.35
CA LEU A 9 12.01 -37.04 -31.29
C LEU A 9 11.36 -36.47 -30.02
N LEU A 10 12.16 -36.17 -28.99
CA LEU A 10 11.71 -35.48 -27.78
C LEU A 10 11.53 -33.98 -28.09
N ILE A 11 10.26 -33.55 -28.19
CA ILE A 11 9.90 -32.13 -28.28
C ILE A 11 9.89 -31.57 -26.85
N SER A 12 10.94 -30.86 -26.46
CA SER A 12 10.96 -30.06 -25.24
C SER A 12 10.06 -28.84 -25.42
N VAL A 13 8.85 -28.90 -24.87
CA VAL A 13 7.99 -27.72 -24.74
C VAL A 13 8.59 -26.84 -23.64
N ALA A 14 9.25 -25.75 -24.03
CA ALA A 14 9.65 -24.71 -23.10
C ALA A 14 8.37 -24.05 -22.55
N VAL A 15 8.02 -24.36 -21.30
CA VAL A 15 6.97 -23.64 -20.59
C VAL A 15 7.54 -22.26 -20.27
N PRO A 16 6.99 -21.15 -20.79
CA PRO A 16 7.35 -19.84 -20.30
C PRO A 16 6.91 -19.78 -18.83
N SER A 17 7.89 -19.79 -17.92
CA SER A 17 7.70 -19.36 -16.55
C SER A 17 7.14 -17.94 -16.62
N LEU A 18 5.87 -17.77 -16.25
CA LEU A 18 5.34 -16.47 -15.86
C LEU A 18 6.19 -16.03 -14.69
N ALA A 19 7.19 -15.20 -14.96
CA ALA A 19 7.88 -14.44 -13.94
C ALA A 19 6.80 -13.58 -13.28
N GLU A 20 6.32 -14.03 -12.13
CA GLU A 20 5.56 -13.23 -11.19
C GLU A 20 6.41 -11.98 -10.96
N GLU A 21 5.97 -10.84 -11.50
CA GLU A 21 6.59 -9.55 -11.23
C GLU A 21 6.55 -9.38 -9.71
N ALA A 22 7.67 -9.67 -9.05
CA ALA A 22 7.81 -9.44 -7.63
C ALA A 22 7.41 -7.99 -7.38
N SER A 23 6.28 -7.78 -6.69
CA SER A 23 5.80 -6.43 -6.35
C SER A 23 6.97 -5.69 -5.71
N LYS A 24 7.42 -4.63 -6.39
CA LYS A 24 8.55 -3.83 -5.93
C LYS A 24 8.19 -3.27 -4.56
N ARG A 25 8.86 -3.74 -3.50
CA ARG A 25 8.72 -3.23 -2.13
C ARG A 25 9.42 -1.87 -2.02
N VAL A 26 8.76 -0.87 -1.45
CA VAL A 26 9.38 0.41 -1.06
C VAL A 26 9.42 0.53 0.45
N TYR A 27 10.47 1.18 0.95
CA TYR A 27 10.69 1.40 2.37
C TYR A 27 10.86 2.88 2.66
N SER A 28 10.18 3.36 3.70
CA SER A 28 10.31 4.72 4.23
C SER A 28 10.43 4.67 5.75
N GLU A 29 11.25 5.55 6.31
CA GLU A 29 11.28 5.79 7.76
C GLU A 29 10.62 7.13 8.07
N SER A 30 9.71 7.10 9.03
CA SER A 30 9.05 8.28 9.57
C SER A 30 10.07 9.27 10.15
N PHE A 31 9.78 10.57 10.01
CA PHE A 31 10.49 11.61 10.75
C PHE A 31 10.31 11.46 12.27
N LYS A 32 9.22 10.82 12.71
CA LYS A 32 8.90 10.66 14.12
C LYS A 32 9.82 9.65 14.79
N LYS A 33 10.34 10.05 15.96
CA LYS A 33 11.20 9.23 16.81
C LYS A 33 10.51 8.97 18.15
N GLY A 34 10.76 7.80 18.72
CA GLY A 34 10.12 7.34 19.95
C GLY A 34 10.35 5.86 20.18
N ALA A 35 9.83 5.36 21.30
CA ALA A 35 9.92 3.96 21.72
C ALA A 35 8.56 3.24 21.74
N THR A 36 7.52 3.81 21.10
CA THR A 36 6.20 3.19 21.15
C THR A 36 6.16 1.92 20.30
N ARG A 37 5.55 0.89 20.88
CA ARG A 37 5.17 -0.36 20.23
C ARG A 37 3.66 -0.42 20.11
N VAL A 38 3.16 -1.13 19.11
CA VAL A 38 1.72 -1.25 18.81
C VAL A 38 1.22 -2.67 19.02
N THR A 39 -0.07 -2.84 19.21
CA THR A 39 -0.71 -4.15 19.06
C THR A 39 -0.56 -4.59 17.61
N GLU A 40 -0.06 -5.81 17.39
CA GLU A 40 0.02 -6.35 16.04
C GLU A 40 -1.38 -6.65 15.51
N GLN A 41 -1.68 -6.13 14.34
CA GLN A 41 -3.01 -6.27 13.75
C GLN A 41 -2.93 -6.16 12.23
N THR A 42 -3.87 -6.83 11.56
CA THR A 42 -4.10 -6.71 10.12
C THR A 42 -5.49 -6.14 9.90
N ILE A 43 -5.56 -5.09 9.08
CA ILE A 43 -6.80 -4.44 8.68
C ILE A 43 -6.97 -4.67 7.19
N ASN A 44 -8.11 -5.22 6.78
CA ASN A 44 -8.50 -5.30 5.38
C ASN A 44 -9.55 -4.23 5.12
N VAL A 45 -9.32 -3.40 4.11
CA VAL A 45 -10.15 -2.24 3.79
C VAL A 45 -10.51 -2.29 2.32
N THR A 46 -11.81 -2.15 2.03
CA THR A 46 -12.30 -1.89 0.68
C THR A 46 -12.68 -0.41 0.61
N LEU A 47 -11.94 0.34 -0.20
CA LEU A 47 -12.13 1.77 -0.43
C LEU A 47 -12.98 1.97 -1.69
N THR A 48 -14.13 2.62 -1.56
CA THR A 48 -15.04 2.95 -2.67
C THR A 48 -15.49 4.42 -2.58
N PRO A 49 -16.12 5.00 -3.60
CA PRO A 49 -16.74 6.33 -3.48
C PRO A 49 -17.71 6.48 -2.30
N GLU A 50 -18.53 5.45 -2.04
CA GLU A 50 -19.54 5.42 -0.96
C GLU A 50 -18.89 5.31 0.42
N HIS A 51 -17.74 4.62 0.50
CA HIS A 51 -16.94 4.47 1.70
C HIS A 51 -15.56 5.10 1.54
N SER A 52 -15.55 6.33 1.02
CA SER A 52 -14.32 7.00 0.56
C SER A 52 -13.43 7.50 1.68
N LYS A 53 -13.98 7.73 2.88
CA LYS A 53 -13.25 8.10 4.09
C LYS A 53 -13.45 7.02 5.14
N GLN A 54 -12.36 6.43 5.63
CA GLN A 54 -12.40 5.38 6.65
C GLN A 54 -11.28 5.56 7.66
N ASP A 55 -11.62 5.37 8.94
CA ASP A 55 -10.73 5.56 10.08
C ASP A 55 -10.67 4.27 10.91
N PHE A 56 -9.47 3.87 11.32
CA PHE A 56 -9.22 2.68 12.14
C PHE A 56 -8.32 3.02 13.32
N LYS A 57 -8.75 2.61 14.52
CA LYS A 57 -7.95 2.78 15.73
C LYS A 57 -6.79 1.79 15.73
N VAL A 58 -5.61 2.28 16.07
CA VAL A 58 -4.41 1.45 16.27
C VAL A 58 -3.99 1.60 17.72
N LEU A 59 -3.91 0.46 18.41
CA LEU A 59 -3.62 0.41 19.82
C LEU A 59 -2.12 0.32 20.06
N ASP A 60 -1.64 0.92 21.15
CA ASP A 60 -0.31 0.61 21.66
C ASP A 60 -0.27 -0.78 22.32
N SER A 61 0.92 -1.23 22.72
CA SER A 61 1.11 -2.51 23.42
C SER A 61 0.38 -2.63 24.76
N LEU A 62 -0.15 -1.52 25.31
CA LEU A 62 -0.94 -1.49 26.55
C LEU A 62 -2.45 -1.50 26.26
N GLY A 63 -2.86 -1.53 24.99
CA GLY A 63 -4.26 -1.52 24.57
C GLY A 63 -4.89 -0.12 24.48
N ASN A 64 -4.11 0.95 24.66
CA ASN A 64 -4.62 2.31 24.56
C ASN A 64 -4.65 2.78 23.11
N GLY A 65 -5.62 3.64 22.79
CA GLY A 65 -5.66 4.28 21.48
C GLY A 65 -4.47 5.21 21.28
N ARG A 66 -3.51 4.80 20.45
CA ARG A 66 -2.31 5.60 20.20
C ARG A 66 -2.37 6.31 18.86
N TYR A 67 -2.80 5.60 17.82
CA TYR A 67 -2.89 6.16 16.47
C TYR A 67 -4.29 5.97 15.87
N ILE A 68 -4.59 6.77 14.86
CA ILE A 68 -5.69 6.53 13.93
C ILE A 68 -5.11 6.40 12.53
N LEU A 69 -5.31 5.24 11.91
CA LEU A 69 -5.10 5.04 10.48
C LEU A 69 -6.30 5.64 9.74
N ARG A 70 -6.06 6.51 8.77
CA ARG A 70 -7.09 7.17 7.97
C ARG A 70 -6.83 6.99 6.49
N PHE A 71 -7.91 6.78 5.75
CA PHE A 71 -7.95 6.83 4.30
C PHE A 71 -8.78 8.05 3.88
N LEU A 72 -8.21 8.92 3.06
CA LEU A 72 -8.86 10.13 2.55
C LEU A 72 -8.81 10.10 1.02
N PRO A 73 -9.93 10.32 0.32
CA PRO A 73 -9.95 10.27 -1.12
C PRO A 73 -9.21 11.48 -1.70
N ASP A 74 -8.43 11.26 -2.75
CA ASP A 74 -7.90 12.32 -3.60
C ASP A 74 -8.90 12.60 -4.72
N ILE A 75 -9.57 13.75 -4.61
CA ILE A 75 -10.57 14.22 -5.57
C ILE A 75 -10.07 15.55 -6.12
N PRO A 76 -9.76 15.63 -7.43
CA PRO A 76 -9.32 16.88 -8.02
C PRO A 76 -10.42 17.94 -7.97
N ALA A 77 -10.03 19.21 -7.81
CA ALA A 77 -10.97 20.31 -7.70
C ALA A 77 -11.90 20.39 -8.92
N GLY A 78 -13.21 20.44 -8.68
CA GLY A 78 -14.23 20.48 -9.74
C GLY A 78 -14.61 19.13 -10.33
N ASP A 79 -14.05 18.01 -9.85
CA ASP A 79 -14.51 16.66 -10.18
C ASP A 79 -15.18 16.00 -8.94
N THR A 80 -15.87 14.88 -9.18
CA THR A 80 -16.45 14.00 -8.16
C THR A 80 -15.79 12.62 -8.13
N LYS A 81 -14.94 12.32 -9.12
CA LYS A 81 -14.25 11.03 -9.25
C LYS A 81 -12.96 11.00 -8.45
N ILE A 82 -12.63 9.81 -7.94
CA ILE A 82 -11.47 9.60 -7.08
C ILE A 82 -10.26 9.18 -7.94
N LEU A 83 -9.12 9.84 -7.74
CA LEU A 83 -7.84 9.48 -8.36
C LEU A 83 -7.01 8.50 -7.53
N GLY A 84 -7.33 8.38 -6.24
CA GLY A 84 -6.61 7.54 -5.30
C GLY A 84 -6.97 7.88 -3.86
N TRP A 85 -6.18 7.37 -2.92
CA TRP A 85 -6.38 7.66 -1.50
C TRP A 85 -5.07 8.04 -0.82
N PHE A 86 -5.10 9.12 -0.05
CA PHE A 86 -4.07 9.42 0.92
C PHE A 86 -4.25 8.53 2.15
N VAL A 87 -3.19 7.86 2.57
CA VAL A 87 -3.12 7.07 3.78
C VAL A 87 -2.38 7.89 4.83
N ARG A 88 -3.00 8.05 5.99
CA ARG A 88 -2.43 8.82 7.09
C ARG A 88 -2.45 7.99 8.36
N LEU A 89 -1.36 8.00 9.10
CA LEU A 89 -1.34 7.55 10.49
C LEU A 89 -1.22 8.77 11.39
N ALA A 90 -2.29 9.15 12.07
CA ALA A 90 -2.32 10.30 12.99
C ALA A 90 -1.98 9.85 14.41
N ASP A 91 -1.04 10.53 15.09
CA ASP A 91 -0.77 10.31 16.51
C ASP A 91 -1.80 11.06 17.37
N LEU A 92 -2.53 10.32 18.22
CA LEU A 92 -3.54 10.91 19.10
C LEU A 92 -2.96 11.71 20.26
N HIS A 93 -1.71 11.46 20.63
CA HIS A 93 -1.02 12.11 21.73
C HIS A 93 -0.21 13.32 21.28
N HIS A 94 0.31 13.31 20.04
CA HIS A 94 1.08 14.42 19.48
C HIS A 94 0.41 14.96 18.22
N LYS A 95 -0.51 15.91 18.42
CA LYS A 95 -1.36 16.49 17.36
C LYS A 95 -0.66 17.54 16.48
N ILE A 96 0.67 17.70 16.62
CA ILE A 96 1.45 18.70 15.88
C ILE A 96 1.47 18.38 14.38
N TYR A 97 1.38 17.10 14.02
CA TYR A 97 1.45 16.64 12.63
C TYR A 97 0.20 15.86 12.25
N GLU A 98 -0.28 16.07 11.02
CA GLU A 98 -1.46 15.35 10.51
C GLU A 98 -1.18 13.87 10.25
N SER A 99 0.07 13.51 9.93
CA SER A 99 0.48 12.13 9.73
C SER A 99 1.94 11.89 10.08
N VAL A 100 2.22 10.67 10.56
CA VAL A 100 3.57 10.18 10.86
C VAL A 100 4.08 9.19 9.80
N LEU A 101 3.33 8.90 8.73
CA LEU A 101 3.83 8.07 7.62
C LEU A 101 4.81 8.77 6.68
N PRO A 102 4.67 10.08 6.39
CA PRO A 102 5.65 10.82 5.58
C PRO A 102 7.08 10.75 6.13
N THR A 103 8.05 10.88 5.23
CA THR A 103 9.48 10.96 5.60
C THR A 103 9.87 12.33 6.18
N SER A 104 9.04 13.35 5.89
CA SER A 104 9.20 14.74 6.30
C SER A 104 7.91 15.24 6.94
N PRO A 105 7.97 16.09 7.98
CA PRO A 105 6.76 16.74 8.51
C PRO A 105 6.13 17.72 7.50
N ASP A 106 6.92 18.23 6.56
CA ASP A 106 6.44 19.04 5.43
C ASP A 106 6.14 18.12 4.23
N LEU A 107 4.86 17.94 3.94
CA LEU A 107 4.36 17.11 2.83
C LEU A 107 4.81 17.64 1.46
N ALA A 108 4.97 18.96 1.30
CA ALA A 108 5.40 19.55 0.04
C ALA A 108 6.85 19.19 -0.29
N ARG A 109 7.65 18.86 0.74
CA ARG A 109 9.04 18.42 0.61
C ARG A 109 9.20 16.91 0.56
N ASP A 110 8.15 16.13 0.83
CA ASP A 110 8.20 14.68 0.72
C ASP A 110 8.24 14.27 -0.77
N SER A 111 9.45 13.98 -1.25
CA SER A 111 9.67 13.65 -2.65
C SER A 111 9.09 12.30 -3.05
N GLN A 112 8.90 11.38 -2.08
CA GLN A 112 8.58 9.98 -2.29
C GLN A 112 7.08 9.71 -2.31
N GLN A 113 6.30 10.41 -1.49
CA GLN A 113 4.83 10.31 -1.44
C GLN A 113 4.29 8.88 -1.29
N PHE A 114 5.03 7.99 -0.62
CA PHE A 114 4.63 6.58 -0.48
C PHE A 114 3.30 6.39 0.24
N TRP A 115 2.91 7.36 1.07
CA TRP A 115 1.64 7.40 1.80
C TRP A 115 0.43 7.68 0.89
N TRP A 116 0.63 7.84 -0.42
CA TRP A 116 -0.44 7.98 -1.40
C TRP A 116 -0.60 6.71 -2.26
N LEU A 117 -1.83 6.19 -2.25
CA LEU A 117 -2.29 5.14 -3.17
C LEU A 117 -2.78 5.81 -4.46
N ASP A 118 -1.83 6.20 -5.30
CA ASP A 118 -2.08 6.94 -6.54
C ASP A 118 -2.37 5.99 -7.71
N ALA A 119 -3.59 6.06 -8.25
CA ALA A 119 -4.02 5.21 -9.36
C ALA A 119 -3.70 5.78 -10.74
N ARG A 120 -3.07 6.96 -10.83
CA ARG A 120 -2.65 7.52 -12.12
C ARG A 120 -1.57 6.67 -12.76
N GLN A 121 -1.54 6.66 -14.09
CA GLN A 121 -0.61 5.83 -14.87
C GLN A 121 0.87 6.19 -14.63
N TYR A 122 1.14 7.46 -14.33
CA TYR A 122 2.50 7.99 -14.13
C TYR A 122 2.75 8.37 -12.66
N SER A 123 2.21 7.59 -11.73
CA SER A 123 2.46 7.80 -10.31
C SER A 123 3.94 7.58 -9.98
N LYS A 124 4.49 8.37 -9.06
CA LYS A 124 5.89 8.21 -8.59
C LYS A 124 6.14 6.83 -7.98
N THR A 125 5.10 6.29 -7.34
CA THR A 125 5.08 4.97 -6.74
C THR A 125 3.87 4.22 -7.29
N PRO A 126 4.08 3.15 -8.08
CA PRO A 126 2.98 2.37 -8.63
C PRO A 126 1.96 1.94 -7.57
N LEU A 127 0.69 1.83 -7.97
CA LEU A 127 -0.39 1.57 -7.02
C LEU A 127 -0.19 0.25 -6.25
N VAL A 128 0.21 -0.82 -6.95
CA VAL A 128 0.36 -2.19 -6.40
C VAL A 128 1.67 -2.42 -5.64
N THR A 129 2.53 -1.40 -5.52
CA THR A 129 3.78 -1.46 -4.76
C THR A 129 3.51 -1.68 -3.27
N GLU A 130 4.11 -2.71 -2.67
CA GLU A 130 4.09 -2.87 -1.21
C GLU A 130 4.89 -1.73 -0.55
N ARG A 131 4.27 -1.02 0.41
CA ARG A 131 4.87 0.13 1.09
C ARG A 131 5.10 -0.21 2.55
N VAL A 132 6.36 -0.17 2.98
CA VAL A 132 6.75 -0.40 4.38
C VAL A 132 7.18 0.92 5.00
N PHE A 133 6.48 1.34 6.05
CA PHE A 133 6.82 2.52 6.85
C PHE A 133 7.33 2.07 8.22
N LYS A 134 8.57 2.40 8.56
CA LYS A 134 9.05 2.31 9.93
C LYS A 134 8.64 3.56 10.69
N VAL A 135 7.83 3.37 11.73
CA VAL A 135 7.36 4.44 12.61
C VAL A 135 7.84 4.10 14.01
N GLU A 136 8.77 4.90 14.55
CA GLU A 136 9.36 4.64 15.87
C GLU A 136 9.93 3.19 15.98
N GLN A 137 9.33 2.32 16.80
CA GLN A 137 9.70 0.91 16.99
C GLN A 137 8.72 -0.09 16.38
N PHE A 138 7.87 0.34 15.44
CA PHE A 138 6.97 -0.54 14.72
C PHE A 138 6.97 -0.23 13.23
N TYR A 139 6.31 -1.10 12.46
CA TYR A 139 6.15 -1.00 11.02
C TYR A 139 4.66 -0.96 10.69
N CYS A 140 4.32 -0.11 9.72
CA CYS A 140 3.06 -0.11 9.01
C CYS A 140 3.34 -0.59 7.59
N VAL A 141 2.75 -1.70 7.17
CA VAL A 141 2.88 -2.25 5.82
C VAL A 141 1.55 -2.06 5.11
N LEU A 142 1.58 -1.36 3.97
CA LEU A 142 0.42 -1.18 3.10
C LEU A 142 0.61 -1.99 1.83
N GLU A 143 -0.40 -2.78 1.49
CA GLU A 143 -0.42 -3.58 0.27
C GLU A 143 -1.78 -3.43 -0.42
N VAL A 144 -1.77 -3.05 -1.70
CA VAL A 144 -2.98 -3.03 -2.52
C VAL A 144 -3.16 -4.41 -3.14
N LYS A 145 -4.26 -5.08 -2.79
CA LYS A 145 -4.60 -6.43 -3.26
C LYS A 145 -5.35 -6.44 -4.58
N ASP A 146 -6.23 -5.46 -4.78
CA ASP A 146 -6.97 -5.25 -6.02
C ASP A 146 -7.28 -3.76 -6.20
N ALA A 147 -7.44 -3.34 -7.45
CA ALA A 147 -7.85 -1.99 -7.80
C ALA A 147 -8.68 -1.97 -9.09
N LYS A 148 -9.92 -1.48 -8.98
CA LYS A 148 -10.84 -1.36 -10.12
C LYS A 148 -10.93 0.08 -10.57
N ARG A 149 -10.62 0.32 -11.84
CA ARG A 149 -10.79 1.62 -12.49
C ARG A 149 -12.24 1.79 -12.94
N LEU A 150 -12.72 3.04 -12.98
CA LEU A 150 -14.07 3.36 -13.48
C LEU A 150 -14.22 3.02 -14.97
N SER A 151 -13.16 3.19 -15.76
CA SER A 151 -13.13 2.83 -17.18
C SER A 151 -11.70 2.51 -17.62
N PRO A 152 -11.52 1.65 -18.63
CA PRO A 152 -10.20 1.37 -19.21
C PRO A 152 -9.51 2.66 -19.66
N GLY A 153 -8.21 2.80 -19.37
CA GLY A 153 -7.41 3.96 -19.75
C GLY A 153 -7.64 5.24 -18.95
N GLN A 154 -8.61 5.28 -18.02
CA GLN A 154 -8.84 6.44 -17.17
C GLN A 154 -8.07 6.34 -15.83
N PRO A 155 -7.67 7.48 -15.25
CA PRO A 155 -6.96 7.50 -13.98
C PRO A 155 -7.87 7.29 -12.76
N TYR A 156 -9.20 7.32 -12.96
CA TYR A 156 -10.16 7.27 -11.88
C TYR A 156 -10.43 5.85 -11.39
N VAL A 157 -10.52 5.69 -10.08
CA VAL A 157 -10.73 4.42 -9.39
C VAL A 157 -12.11 4.38 -8.75
N ASN A 158 -12.74 3.22 -8.87
CA ASN A 158 -14.01 2.89 -8.23
C ASN A 158 -13.83 2.05 -6.97
N GLN A 159 -12.76 1.25 -6.92
CA GLN A 159 -12.49 0.38 -5.77
C GLN A 159 -10.99 0.18 -5.62
N ILE A 160 -10.50 0.19 -4.37
CA ILE A 160 -9.18 -0.33 -4.01
C ILE A 160 -9.34 -1.20 -2.78
N ASP A 161 -8.86 -2.44 -2.87
CA ASP A 161 -8.76 -3.34 -1.72
C ASP A 161 -7.34 -3.26 -1.16
N VAL A 162 -7.22 -2.88 0.10
CA VAL A 162 -5.95 -2.61 0.79
C VAL A 162 -5.87 -3.48 2.03
N THR A 163 -4.74 -4.15 2.20
CA THR A 163 -4.34 -4.76 3.47
C THR A 163 -3.33 -3.84 4.16
N VAL A 164 -3.58 -3.53 5.42
CA VAL A 164 -2.65 -2.81 6.29
C VAL A 164 -2.24 -3.68 7.46
N LYS A 165 -0.94 -3.93 7.60
CA LYS A 165 -0.39 -4.68 8.73
C LYS A 165 0.42 -3.77 9.64
N PHE A 166 0.13 -3.81 10.92
CA PHE A 166 0.96 -3.23 11.97
C PHE A 166 1.74 -4.35 12.66
N THR A 167 3.07 -4.20 12.76
CA THR A 167 3.94 -5.18 13.43
C THR A 167 5.10 -4.50 14.12
N ASN A 168 5.59 -5.09 15.22
CA ASN A 168 6.77 -4.59 15.93
C ASN A 168 8.07 -5.22 15.43
N ILE A 169 8.00 -6.11 14.44
CA ILE A 169 9.13 -6.83 13.87
C ILE A 169 9.30 -6.40 12.42
N LYS A 170 10.55 -6.35 11.96
CA LYS A 170 10.84 -6.01 10.56
C LYS A 170 10.17 -7.06 9.63
N PRO A 171 9.30 -6.63 8.70
CA PRO A 171 8.60 -7.50 7.76
C PRO A 171 9.45 -7.87 6.54
#